data_AF-A0A7W6SW00-F1
#
_entry.id   AF-A0A7W6SW00-F1
#
_cell.length_a   1.000
_cell.length_b   1.000
_cell.length_c   1.000
_cell.angle_alpha   90.00
_cell.angle_beta   90.00
_cell.angle_gamma   90.00
#
_symmetry.space_group_name_H-M   'P 1'
#
loop_
_entity.id
_entity.type
_entity.pdbx_description
1 polymer ?
#
loop_
_entity_poly.entity_id
_entity_poly.type
_entity_poly.pdbx_seq_one_letter_code
_entity_poly.pdbx_strand_id
1 'polypeptide(L)'
;MGRCLAMTTGRSHEKDTLFLGRPANHAAKLAAAEDEAGIFLTETAQQRARPGAVRKSAGRPVLDETYIRDAVRSFAFDSLERRVDEVAQDAVEPIFRFKRPELPLASVKFADLSPANSVRMGMASIFADIDGFTDFVDQAIKGGAVEISKAVRTVHVIREELNSVLNDDFDGKRVRFVGDCIQGSVAQGDRTDDGPGSVRQAVLCANGMQSSFDLCLDAMASDAAIGLAIGVEYGPTPMTRLGYRGHESVRCVASRATINAERTQQSIEGSGIRLGAVAQQVADAAVRRIIATGRLMSFDTASDLLGAPQSPAVQIMRSEPTARSHTARPKR
;
A
#
# COMPACT_ATOMS: atom_id res chain seq x y z
N MET A 1 -3.30 -24.34 -13.43
CA MET A 1 -3.95 -23.09 -13.85
C MET A 1 -5.13 -22.79 -12.94
N GLY A 2 -4.85 -22.00 -11.92
CA GLY A 2 -5.92 -21.22 -11.30
C GLY A 2 -6.43 -20.19 -12.30
N ARG A 3 -7.69 -19.81 -12.18
CA ARG A 3 -8.30 -18.76 -13.01
C ARG A 3 -8.04 -17.42 -12.32
N CYS A 4 -7.83 -16.38 -13.12
CA CYS A 4 -7.73 -15.01 -12.65
C CYS A 4 -8.47 -14.09 -13.62
N LEU A 5 -8.82 -12.91 -13.12
CA LEU A 5 -9.40 -11.84 -13.91
C LEU A 5 -8.29 -10.87 -14.30
N ALA A 6 -8.00 -10.76 -15.59
CA ALA A 6 -7.06 -9.77 -16.10
C ALA A 6 -7.78 -8.44 -16.35
N MET A 7 -7.21 -7.33 -15.86
CA MET A 7 -7.70 -5.98 -16.15
C MET A 7 -6.57 -5.00 -16.34
N THR A 8 -6.81 -3.99 -17.18
CA THR A 8 -5.92 -2.85 -17.33
C THR A 8 -6.62 -1.59 -16.85
N THR A 9 -5.97 -0.82 -16.00
CA THR A 9 -6.47 0.42 -15.40
C THR A 9 -5.49 1.56 -15.64
N GLY A 10 -5.93 2.82 -15.52
CA GLY A 10 -5.11 4.01 -15.76
C GLY A 10 -4.94 4.43 -17.23
N ARG A 11 -4.32 5.60 -17.43
CA ARG A 11 -4.11 6.24 -18.75
C ARG A 11 -2.60 6.42 -19.04
N SER A 12 -2.23 6.34 -20.31
CA SER A 12 -0.86 6.63 -20.80
C SER A 12 0.24 5.88 -20.01
N HIS A 13 1.22 6.59 -19.44
CA HIS A 13 2.36 6.09 -18.67
C HIS A 13 2.02 5.68 -17.23
N GLU A 14 0.74 5.75 -16.85
CA GLU A 14 0.25 5.30 -15.55
C GLU A 14 -0.69 4.09 -15.65
N LYS A 15 -0.62 3.37 -16.77
CA LYS A 15 -1.36 2.12 -16.98
C LYS A 15 -0.80 0.99 -16.12
N ASP A 16 -1.70 0.28 -15.44
CA ASP A 16 -1.41 -0.91 -14.66
C ASP A 16 -2.23 -2.08 -15.20
N THR A 17 -1.56 -3.16 -15.61
CA THR A 17 -2.21 -4.45 -15.93
C THR A 17 -2.08 -5.38 -14.73
N LEU A 18 -3.21 -5.89 -14.28
CA LEU A 18 -3.35 -6.61 -13.02
C LEU A 18 -4.06 -7.95 -13.28
N PHE A 19 -3.66 -8.96 -12.51
CA PHE A 19 -4.28 -10.28 -12.51
C PHE A 19 -4.88 -10.54 -11.13
N LEU A 20 -6.21 -10.51 -11.05
CA LEU A 20 -6.96 -10.56 -9.80
C LEU A 20 -7.49 -11.96 -9.50
N GLY A 21 -7.50 -12.32 -8.22
CA GLY A 21 -7.97 -13.60 -7.71
C GLY A 21 -6.87 -14.39 -7.00
N ARG A 22 -7.24 -15.58 -6.50
CA ARG A 22 -6.37 -16.46 -5.70
C ARG A 22 -4.95 -16.68 -6.25
N PRO A 23 -4.70 -16.90 -7.56
CA PRO A 23 -3.38 -17.33 -8.02
C PRO A 23 -2.25 -16.34 -7.71
N ALA A 24 -2.47 -15.05 -7.97
CA ALA A 24 -1.47 -14.01 -7.73
C ALA A 24 -1.27 -13.78 -6.23
N ASN A 25 -2.36 -13.71 -5.47
CA ASN A 25 -2.32 -13.50 -4.01
C ASN A 25 -1.61 -14.66 -3.28
N HIS A 26 -1.97 -15.91 -3.59
CA HIS A 26 -1.34 -17.07 -2.98
C HIS A 26 0.14 -17.19 -3.34
N ALA A 27 0.52 -16.86 -4.58
CA ALA A 27 1.92 -16.83 -4.98
C ALA A 27 2.71 -15.77 -4.20
N ALA A 28 2.16 -14.57 -4.03
CA ALA A 28 2.78 -13.51 -3.25
C ALA A 28 2.94 -13.89 -1.77
N LYS A 29 1.89 -14.45 -1.14
CA LYS A 29 1.94 -14.93 0.24
C LYS A 29 3.01 -16.01 0.44
N LEU A 30 3.12 -16.96 -0.50
CA LEU A 30 4.12 -18.01 -0.45
C LEU A 30 5.54 -17.46 -0.62
N ALA A 31 5.74 -16.49 -1.53
CA ALA A 31 7.03 -15.84 -1.73
C ALA A 31 7.46 -14.97 -0.52
N ALA A 32 6.50 -14.42 0.23
CA ALA A 32 6.78 -13.57 1.39
C ALA A 32 6.88 -14.33 2.73
N ALA A 33 6.37 -15.56 2.80
CA ALA A 33 6.34 -16.37 4.02
C ALA A 33 7.65 -17.14 4.28
N GLU A 34 8.47 -17.34 3.24
CA GLU A 34 9.67 -18.16 3.32
C GLU A 34 10.90 -17.26 3.48
N ASP A 35 11.65 -17.46 4.56
CA ASP A 35 12.96 -16.80 4.78
C ASP A 35 14.10 -17.50 4.00
N GLU A 36 13.80 -18.63 3.36
CA GLU A 36 14.76 -19.43 2.59
C GLU A 36 14.64 -19.17 1.09
N ALA A 37 15.79 -19.14 0.41
CA ALA A 37 15.84 -19.05 -1.04
C ALA A 37 15.32 -20.35 -1.68
N GLY A 38 14.41 -20.23 -2.65
CA GLY A 38 13.88 -21.40 -3.35
C GLY A 38 12.77 -21.08 -4.34
N ILE A 39 12.26 -22.13 -4.99
CA ILE A 39 11.06 -22.05 -5.83
C ILE A 39 9.95 -22.83 -5.13
N PHE A 40 8.93 -22.10 -4.73
CA PHE A 40 7.82 -22.63 -3.94
C PHE A 40 6.55 -22.70 -4.79
N LEU A 41 5.84 -23.82 -4.70
CA LEU A 41 4.59 -24.04 -5.41
C LEU A 41 3.43 -24.16 -4.43
N THR A 42 2.32 -23.50 -4.74
CA THR A 42 1.04 -23.74 -4.05
C THR A 42 0.60 -25.19 -4.23
N GLU A 43 -0.21 -25.73 -3.33
CA GLU A 43 -0.72 -27.11 -3.43
C GLU A 43 -1.40 -27.38 -4.79
N THR A 44 -2.20 -26.44 -5.29
CA THR A 44 -2.84 -26.54 -6.61
C THR A 44 -1.83 -26.57 -7.76
N ALA A 45 -0.69 -25.89 -7.63
CA ALA A 45 0.38 -25.95 -8.62
C ALA A 45 1.16 -27.28 -8.52
N GLN A 46 1.41 -27.79 -7.31
CA GLN A 46 2.05 -29.09 -7.09
C GLN A 46 1.23 -30.24 -7.71
N GLN A 47 -0.08 -30.26 -7.50
CA GLN A 47 -0.98 -31.28 -8.07
C GLN A 47 -1.02 -31.30 -9.61
N ARG A 48 -0.60 -30.21 -10.26
CA ARG A 48 -0.55 -30.10 -11.73
C ARG A 48 0.86 -30.23 -12.30
N ALA A 49 1.89 -30.27 -11.44
CA ALA A 49 3.24 -30.55 -11.88
C ALA A 49 3.35 -32.00 -12.36
N ARG A 50 4.36 -32.30 -13.18
CA ARG A 50 4.59 -33.69 -13.63
C ARG A 50 4.86 -34.59 -12.42
N PRO A 51 4.47 -35.88 -12.45
CA PRO A 51 4.84 -36.83 -11.40
C PRO A 51 6.35 -36.80 -11.12
N GLY A 52 6.74 -36.70 -9.85
CA GLY A 52 8.15 -36.61 -9.43
C GLY A 52 8.76 -35.19 -9.51
N ALA A 53 8.04 -34.19 -10.01
CA ALA A 53 8.51 -32.80 -10.09
C ALA A 53 8.64 -32.13 -8.71
N VAL A 54 7.83 -32.57 -7.74
CA VAL A 54 7.88 -32.09 -6.36
C VAL A 54 8.38 -33.22 -5.49
N ARG A 55 9.47 -32.99 -4.75
CA ARG A 55 10.06 -33.93 -3.79
C ARG A 55 9.95 -33.37 -2.39
N LYS A 56 10.00 -34.24 -1.38
CA LYS A 56 10.16 -33.79 0.01
C LYS A 56 11.64 -33.75 0.35
N SER A 57 12.13 -32.58 0.74
CA SER A 57 13.47 -32.39 1.32
C SER A 57 13.30 -31.78 2.71
N ALA A 58 13.88 -32.40 3.75
CA ALA A 58 13.70 -31.98 5.14
C ALA A 58 12.23 -31.74 5.55
N GLY A 59 11.29 -32.53 5.01
CA GLY A 59 9.86 -32.40 5.29
C GLY A 59 9.12 -31.34 4.47
N ARG A 60 9.82 -30.52 3.68
CA ARG A 60 9.24 -29.45 2.84
C ARG A 60 9.14 -29.87 1.37
N PRO A 61 8.10 -29.43 0.64
CA PRO A 61 8.00 -29.64 -0.79
C PRO A 61 9.00 -28.74 -1.53
N VAL A 62 9.91 -29.33 -2.29
CA VAL A 62 10.90 -28.63 -3.11
C VAL A 62 10.77 -29.11 -4.55
N LEU A 63 10.95 -28.20 -5.51
CA LEU A 63 11.02 -28.58 -6.92
C LEU A 63 12.30 -29.34 -7.22
N ASP A 64 12.14 -30.41 -7.98
CA ASP A 64 13.23 -31.23 -8.43
C ASP A 64 14.12 -30.49 -9.46
N GLU A 65 15.43 -30.54 -9.28
CA GLU A 65 16.38 -29.87 -10.17
C GLU A 65 16.35 -30.42 -11.60
N THR A 66 16.10 -31.72 -11.79
CA THR A 66 15.95 -32.26 -13.15
C THR A 66 14.69 -31.71 -13.83
N TYR A 67 13.59 -31.58 -13.10
CA TYR A 67 12.37 -30.93 -13.60
C TYR A 67 12.61 -29.46 -13.99
N ILE A 68 13.35 -28.70 -13.17
CA ILE A 68 13.69 -27.29 -13.48
C ILE A 68 14.55 -27.22 -14.75
N ARG A 69 15.60 -28.04 -14.85
CA ARG A 69 16.48 -28.08 -16.04
C ARG A 69 15.72 -28.45 -17.31
N ASP A 70 14.83 -29.43 -17.24
CA ASP A 70 14.01 -29.83 -18.39
C ASP A 70 13.05 -28.71 -18.82
N ALA A 71 12.47 -27.97 -17.87
CA ALA A 71 11.66 -26.79 -18.17
C ALA A 71 12.50 -25.71 -18.87
N VAL A 72 13.69 -25.37 -18.36
CA VAL A 72 14.61 -24.40 -18.97
C VAL A 72 15.00 -24.79 -20.40
N ARG A 73 15.19 -26.09 -20.68
CA ARG A 73 15.47 -26.58 -22.03
C ARG A 73 14.26 -26.55 -22.95
N SER A 74 13.07 -26.80 -22.40
CA SER A 74 11.83 -26.94 -23.18
C SER A 74 11.22 -25.60 -23.56
N PHE A 75 11.42 -24.57 -22.74
CA PHE A 75 10.96 -23.23 -23.01
C PHE A 75 12.15 -22.38 -23.47
N ALA A 76 12.05 -21.80 -24.66
CA ALA A 76 13.07 -20.88 -25.18
C ALA A 76 13.03 -19.57 -24.38
N PHE A 77 13.65 -19.57 -23.21
CA PHE A 77 13.95 -18.33 -22.50
C PHE A 77 15.10 -17.63 -23.25
N ASP A 78 14.98 -16.32 -23.46
CA ASP A 78 16.17 -15.53 -23.80
C ASP A 78 17.22 -15.80 -22.73
N SER A 79 18.46 -16.10 -23.14
CA SER A 79 19.50 -16.39 -22.15
C SER A 79 19.65 -15.15 -21.28
N LEU A 80 19.49 -15.36 -19.96
CA LEU A 80 19.75 -14.34 -18.95
C LEU A 80 21.14 -13.73 -19.20
N GLU A 81 22.10 -14.56 -19.61
CA GLU A 81 23.46 -14.21 -20.02
C GLU A 81 23.50 -13.11 -21.09
N ARG A 82 22.71 -13.19 -22.18
CA ARG A 82 22.72 -12.15 -23.22
C ARG A 82 22.25 -10.79 -22.68
N ARG A 83 21.20 -10.79 -21.86
CA ARG A 83 20.66 -9.56 -21.25
C ARG A 83 21.55 -9.04 -20.13
N VAL A 84 22.20 -9.92 -19.38
CA VAL A 84 23.21 -9.57 -18.37
C VAL A 84 24.45 -9.00 -19.03
N ASP A 85 24.89 -9.56 -20.16
CA ASP A 85 26.01 -9.04 -20.94
C ASP A 85 25.69 -7.67 -21.53
N GLU A 86 24.48 -7.45 -22.04
CA GLU A 86 24.00 -6.12 -22.48
C GLU A 86 23.99 -5.10 -21.33
N VAL A 87 23.53 -5.50 -20.14
CA VAL A 87 23.56 -4.64 -18.93
C VAL A 87 24.98 -4.41 -18.43
N ALA A 88 25.84 -5.42 -18.45
CA ALA A 88 27.23 -5.34 -18.04
C ALA A 88 28.06 -4.49 -19.01
N GLN A 89 27.68 -4.45 -20.29
CA GLN A 89 28.25 -3.58 -21.31
C GLN A 89 27.79 -2.11 -21.15
N ASP A 90 26.60 -1.86 -20.57
CA ASP A 90 26.17 -0.52 -20.12
C ASP A 90 26.85 -0.18 -18.77
N ALA A 91 28.18 0.00 -18.81
CA ALA A 91 29.06 0.13 -17.66
C ALA A 91 28.90 1.43 -16.84
N VAL A 92 27.84 2.22 -17.07
CA VAL A 92 27.60 3.45 -16.33
C VAL A 92 26.82 3.13 -15.06
N GLU A 93 27.52 3.14 -13.93
CA GLU A 93 26.89 3.03 -12.61
C GLU A 93 25.79 4.10 -12.46
N PRO A 94 24.55 3.72 -12.11
CA PRO A 94 23.46 4.68 -12.00
C PRO A 94 23.71 5.63 -10.83
N ILE A 95 24.04 6.89 -11.15
CA ILE A 95 24.22 7.94 -10.14
C ILE A 95 22.84 8.45 -9.71
N PHE A 96 22.47 8.17 -8.48
CA PHE A 96 21.26 8.72 -7.89
C PHE A 96 21.47 10.19 -7.47
N ARG A 97 20.62 11.08 -7.98
CA ARG A 97 20.55 12.47 -7.54
C ARG A 97 19.13 12.78 -7.10
N PHE A 98 19.01 13.38 -5.93
CA PHE A 98 17.73 13.66 -5.31
C PHE A 98 17.45 15.16 -5.26
N LYS A 99 16.22 15.52 -5.58
CA LYS A 99 15.68 16.87 -5.39
C LYS A 99 14.38 16.83 -4.59
N ARG A 100 14.04 17.94 -3.93
CA ARG A 100 12.69 18.14 -3.41
C ARG A 100 11.77 18.42 -4.60
N PRO A 101 10.60 17.76 -4.71
CA PRO A 101 9.60 18.13 -5.70
C PRO A 101 8.92 19.45 -5.30
N GLU A 102 8.38 20.17 -6.27
CA GLU A 102 7.38 21.20 -6.00
C GLU A 102 6.06 20.50 -5.63
N LEU A 103 5.41 20.96 -4.56
CA LEU A 103 4.08 20.47 -4.18
C LEU A 103 3.00 21.19 -5.02
N PRO A 104 1.86 20.53 -5.30
CA PRO A 104 1.40 19.24 -4.76
C PRO A 104 2.10 18.01 -5.36
N LEU A 105 2.12 16.89 -4.63
CA LEU A 105 2.74 15.64 -5.12
C LEU A 105 2.05 15.12 -6.39
N ALA A 106 0.76 15.39 -6.56
CA ALA A 106 0.00 15.07 -7.77
C ALA A 106 0.70 15.56 -9.06
N SER A 107 1.41 16.69 -8.99
CA SER A 107 2.14 17.29 -10.12
C SER A 107 3.37 16.49 -10.56
N VAL A 108 3.90 15.60 -9.71
CA VAL A 108 5.08 14.80 -10.00
C VAL A 108 4.77 13.82 -11.13
N LYS A 109 5.48 13.96 -12.25
CA LYS A 109 5.36 13.07 -13.42
C LYS A 109 6.45 12.02 -13.34
N PHE A 110 6.06 10.75 -13.12
CA PHE A 110 7.02 9.64 -13.14
C PHE A 110 7.78 9.55 -14.47
N ALA A 111 7.14 9.93 -15.58
CA ALA A 111 7.79 9.95 -16.90
C ALA A 111 9.08 10.79 -16.94
N ASP A 112 9.19 11.82 -16.08
CA ASP A 112 10.34 12.71 -16.01
C ASP A 112 11.42 12.20 -15.03
N LEU A 113 11.12 11.18 -14.24
CA LEU A 113 12.02 10.65 -13.20
C LEU A 113 12.97 9.59 -13.76
N SER A 114 14.18 9.60 -13.23
CA SER A 114 15.26 8.63 -13.48
C SER A 114 16.18 8.61 -12.28
N PRO A 115 17.15 7.67 -12.16
CA PRO A 115 18.12 7.70 -11.07
C PRO A 115 18.77 9.08 -10.89
N ALA A 116 19.21 9.72 -11.99
CA ALA A 116 19.84 11.04 -11.98
C ALA A 116 18.86 12.23 -11.78
N ASN A 117 17.55 11.98 -11.76
CA ASN A 117 16.50 12.98 -11.54
C ASN A 117 15.42 12.41 -10.61
N SER A 118 15.82 11.88 -9.46
CA SER A 118 14.91 11.32 -8.47
C SER A 118 14.39 12.40 -7.54
N VAL A 119 13.19 12.22 -7.01
CA VAL A 119 12.65 13.10 -5.94
C VAL A 119 12.84 12.43 -4.59
N ARG A 120 13.06 13.21 -3.53
CA ARG A 120 13.11 12.73 -2.15
C ARG A 120 12.74 13.84 -1.18
N MET A 121 11.77 13.57 -0.31
CA MET A 121 11.36 14.44 0.80
C MET A 121 10.64 13.60 1.87
N GLY A 122 10.27 14.21 3.00
CA GLY A 122 9.36 13.60 3.96
C GLY A 122 7.95 13.45 3.37
N MET A 123 7.41 12.23 3.38
CA MET A 123 6.09 11.92 2.83
C MET A 123 5.35 10.97 3.77
N ALA A 124 4.04 11.08 3.83
CA ALA A 124 3.17 10.05 4.39
C ALA A 124 2.81 9.05 3.28
N SER A 125 3.37 7.83 3.37
CA SER A 125 3.03 6.72 2.48
C SER A 125 1.69 6.11 2.90
N ILE A 126 0.83 5.84 1.92
CA ILE A 126 -0.52 5.30 2.12
C ILE A 126 -0.63 3.98 1.36
N PHE A 127 -1.09 2.93 2.04
CA PHE A 127 -1.57 1.70 1.42
C PHE A 127 -3.05 1.55 1.76
N ALA A 128 -3.92 1.59 0.76
CA ALA A 128 -5.36 1.42 0.91
C ALA A 128 -5.80 0.16 0.17
N ASP A 129 -6.09 -0.89 0.93
CA ASP A 129 -6.41 -2.23 0.45
C ASP A 129 -7.89 -2.53 0.60
N ILE A 130 -8.47 -3.23 -0.38
CA ILE A 130 -9.88 -3.59 -0.34
C ILE A 130 -9.99 -4.96 0.32
N ASP A 131 -10.27 -4.99 1.62
CA ASP A 131 -10.36 -6.25 2.36
C ASP A 131 -11.51 -7.12 1.82
N GLY A 132 -11.31 -8.45 1.79
CA GLY A 132 -12.26 -9.42 1.21
C GLY A 132 -12.31 -9.48 -0.32
N PHE A 133 -11.56 -8.62 -1.02
CA PHE A 133 -11.62 -8.50 -2.48
C PHE A 133 -11.23 -9.76 -3.25
N THR A 134 -10.19 -10.48 -2.81
CA THR A 134 -9.75 -11.71 -3.49
C THR A 134 -10.91 -12.72 -3.54
N ASP A 135 -11.63 -12.88 -2.44
CA ASP A 135 -12.76 -13.81 -2.36
C ASP A 135 -13.96 -13.30 -3.19
N PHE A 136 -14.23 -11.99 -3.19
CA PHE A 136 -15.24 -11.39 -4.05
C PHE A 136 -15.00 -11.70 -5.54
N VAL A 137 -13.77 -11.50 -6.03
CA VAL A 137 -13.40 -11.81 -7.42
C VAL A 137 -13.50 -13.31 -7.71
N ASP A 138 -13.06 -14.17 -6.79
CA ASP A 138 -13.11 -15.61 -7.00
C ASP A 138 -14.55 -16.15 -7.01
N GLN A 139 -15.45 -15.58 -6.21
CA GLN A 139 -16.88 -15.89 -6.25
C GLN A 139 -17.48 -15.47 -7.59
N ALA A 140 -17.13 -14.28 -8.10
CA ALA A 140 -17.56 -13.83 -9.42
C ALA A 140 -17.07 -14.76 -10.54
N ILE A 141 -15.81 -15.20 -10.50
CA ILE A 141 -15.25 -16.17 -11.46
C ILE A 141 -16.02 -17.50 -11.45
N LYS A 142 -16.52 -17.94 -10.29
CA LYS A 142 -17.37 -19.14 -10.17
C LYS A 142 -18.79 -18.90 -10.69
N GLY A 143 -19.33 -17.69 -10.50
CA GLY A 143 -20.67 -17.28 -10.94
C GLY A 143 -20.81 -17.08 -12.46
N GLY A 144 -19.70 -17.04 -13.19
CA GLY A 144 -19.69 -16.94 -14.65
C GLY A 144 -19.74 -15.51 -15.18
N ALA A 145 -20.01 -15.34 -16.48
CA ALA A 145 -19.76 -14.09 -17.20
C ALA A 145 -20.49 -12.86 -16.64
N VAL A 146 -21.73 -13.02 -16.16
CA VAL A 146 -22.53 -11.91 -15.60
C VAL A 146 -21.90 -11.39 -14.31
N GLU A 147 -21.56 -12.30 -13.39
CA GLU A 147 -20.94 -11.94 -12.11
C GLU A 147 -19.52 -11.40 -12.30
N ILE A 148 -18.75 -11.97 -13.24
CA ILE A 148 -17.45 -11.41 -13.65
C ILE A 148 -17.62 -9.96 -14.14
N SER A 149 -18.62 -9.67 -14.97
CA SER A 149 -18.85 -8.32 -15.48
C SER A 149 -19.19 -7.33 -14.35
N LYS A 150 -20.04 -7.73 -13.40
CA LYS A 150 -20.37 -6.91 -12.21
C LYS A 150 -19.13 -6.65 -11.36
N ALA A 151 -18.33 -7.69 -11.10
CA ALA A 151 -17.10 -7.54 -10.34
C ALA A 151 -16.14 -6.57 -11.04
N VAL A 152 -15.87 -6.75 -12.35
CA VAL A 152 -15.01 -5.83 -13.12
C VAL A 152 -15.46 -4.38 -12.98
N ARG A 153 -16.76 -4.10 -13.13
CA ARG A 153 -17.32 -2.74 -13.02
C ARG A 153 -17.14 -2.17 -11.62
N THR A 154 -17.52 -2.94 -10.60
CA THR A 154 -17.42 -2.54 -9.19
C THR A 154 -15.98 -2.20 -8.83
N VAL A 155 -15.04 -3.08 -9.18
CA VAL A 155 -13.61 -2.89 -8.95
C VAL A 155 -13.08 -1.66 -9.67
N HIS A 156 -13.45 -1.48 -10.94
CA HIS A 156 -12.98 -0.36 -11.74
C HIS A 156 -13.45 0.97 -11.15
N VAL A 157 -14.74 1.08 -10.80
CA VAL A 157 -15.33 2.28 -10.21
C VAL A 157 -14.65 2.62 -8.89
N ILE A 158 -14.58 1.67 -7.94
CA ILE A 158 -13.95 1.90 -6.65
C ILE A 158 -12.49 2.35 -6.82
N ARG A 159 -11.71 1.69 -7.67
CA ARG A 159 -10.29 2.02 -7.83
C ARG A 159 -10.04 3.39 -8.43
N GLU A 160 -10.78 3.75 -9.48
CA GLU A 160 -10.63 5.06 -10.10
C GLU A 160 -11.09 6.16 -9.16
N GLU A 161 -12.17 5.94 -8.41
CA GLU A 161 -12.66 6.87 -7.39
C GLU A 161 -11.63 7.07 -6.27
N LEU A 162 -11.12 6.00 -5.67
CA LEU A 162 -10.11 6.10 -4.62
C LEU A 162 -8.80 6.74 -5.12
N ASN A 163 -8.45 6.55 -6.40
CA ASN A 163 -7.36 7.27 -7.04
C ASN A 163 -7.66 8.76 -7.20
N SER A 164 -8.88 9.13 -7.60
CA SER A 164 -9.31 10.54 -7.68
C SER A 164 -9.32 11.21 -6.33
N VAL A 165 -9.82 10.54 -5.27
CA VAL A 165 -9.69 11.05 -3.90
C VAL A 165 -8.21 11.32 -3.58
N LEU A 166 -7.31 10.34 -3.78
CA LEU A 166 -5.89 10.54 -3.50
C LEU A 166 -5.29 11.71 -4.29
N ASN A 167 -5.58 11.81 -5.59
CA ASN A 167 -4.86 12.68 -6.51
C ASN A 167 -5.49 14.06 -6.65
N ASP A 168 -6.80 14.11 -6.84
CA ASP A 168 -7.57 15.31 -7.17
C ASP A 168 -8.02 16.05 -5.89
N ASP A 169 -8.46 15.32 -4.86
CA ASP A 169 -8.97 15.94 -3.62
C ASP A 169 -7.89 16.20 -2.58
N PHE A 170 -6.87 15.33 -2.52
CA PHE A 170 -5.84 15.35 -1.47
C PHE A 170 -4.44 15.65 -1.97
N ASP A 171 -4.29 16.05 -3.24
CA ASP A 171 -3.02 16.49 -3.84
C ASP A 171 -1.89 15.43 -3.78
N GLY A 172 -2.26 14.18 -3.55
CA GLY A 172 -1.37 13.04 -3.42
C GLY A 172 -0.92 12.49 -4.76
N LYS A 173 0.09 11.62 -4.71
CA LYS A 173 0.55 10.89 -5.90
C LYS A 173 0.24 9.41 -5.76
N ARG A 174 -0.57 8.87 -6.68
CA ARG A 174 -0.67 7.42 -6.88
C ARG A 174 0.63 6.89 -7.46
N VAL A 175 1.19 5.87 -6.83
CA VAL A 175 2.38 5.17 -7.30
C VAL A 175 1.99 4.05 -8.26
N ARG A 176 1.10 3.15 -7.83
CA ARG A 176 0.59 2.00 -8.59
C ARG A 176 -0.59 1.37 -7.88
N PHE A 177 -1.31 0.53 -8.61
CA PHE A 177 -2.16 -0.50 -8.00
C PHE A 177 -1.33 -1.77 -7.79
N VAL A 178 -1.45 -2.42 -6.63
CA VAL A 178 -0.87 -3.73 -6.32
C VAL A 178 -2.02 -4.68 -6.06
N GLY A 179 -2.46 -5.37 -7.11
CA GLY A 179 -3.73 -6.08 -7.07
C GLY A 179 -4.86 -5.08 -6.83
N ASP A 180 -5.54 -5.22 -5.70
CA ASP A 180 -6.62 -4.39 -5.19
C ASP A 180 -6.18 -3.27 -4.25
N CYS A 181 -4.92 -3.27 -3.83
CA CYS A 181 -4.37 -2.21 -3.01
C CYS A 181 -3.92 -1.00 -3.84
N ILE A 182 -4.17 0.19 -3.33
CA ILE A 182 -3.64 1.46 -3.83
C ILE A 182 -2.40 1.81 -3.02
N GLN A 183 -1.26 1.93 -3.71
CA GLN A 183 -0.06 2.53 -3.15
C GLN A 183 -0.01 4.01 -3.53
N GLY A 184 0.02 4.88 -2.53
CA GLY A 184 0.05 6.33 -2.69
C GLY A 184 0.99 7.03 -1.72
N SER A 185 1.14 8.34 -1.89
CA SER A 185 1.79 9.21 -0.90
C SER A 185 1.21 10.61 -0.94
N VAL A 186 1.15 11.24 0.22
CA VAL A 186 0.84 12.67 0.39
C VAL A 186 1.99 13.36 1.12
N ALA A 187 2.19 14.64 0.85
CA ALA A 187 3.18 15.44 1.54
C ALA A 187 2.72 16.89 1.66
N GLN A 188 3.15 17.54 2.73
CA GLN A 188 2.90 18.93 3.05
C GLN A 188 4.22 19.64 3.38
N GLY A 189 4.18 20.97 3.35
CA GLY A 189 5.29 21.86 3.69
C GLY A 189 5.94 22.53 2.48
N ASP A 190 6.54 23.70 2.70
CA ASP A 190 7.08 24.56 1.66
C ASP A 190 8.58 24.26 1.39
N ARG A 191 9.47 24.98 2.08
CA ARG A 191 10.93 24.87 2.06
C ARG A 191 11.39 23.69 2.90
N THR A 192 10.61 23.29 3.90
CA THR A 192 10.89 22.16 4.79
C THR A 192 9.75 21.16 4.80
N ASP A 193 10.04 19.91 5.18
CA ASP A 193 9.02 18.88 5.36
C ASP A 193 8.08 19.22 6.53
N ASP A 194 6.76 19.15 6.31
CA ASP A 194 5.77 19.21 7.37
C ASP A 194 5.22 17.81 7.66
N GLY A 195 5.86 17.09 8.58
CA GLY A 195 5.46 15.75 8.99
C GLY A 195 4.06 15.69 9.61
N PRO A 196 3.75 16.51 10.64
CA PRO A 196 2.41 16.59 11.21
C PRO A 196 1.34 16.88 10.17
N GLY A 197 1.54 17.87 9.30
CA GLY A 197 0.61 18.21 8.23
C GLY A 197 0.45 17.08 7.20
N SER A 198 1.54 16.41 6.82
CA SER A 198 1.50 15.28 5.89
C SER A 198 0.70 14.10 6.45
N VAL A 199 0.91 13.76 7.72
CA VAL A 199 0.16 12.68 8.38
C VAL A 199 -1.31 13.06 8.55
N ARG A 200 -1.60 14.31 8.91
CA ARG A 200 -2.97 14.82 9.00
C ARG A 200 -3.70 14.75 7.66
N GLN A 201 -3.05 15.19 6.57
CA GLN A 201 -3.60 15.08 5.22
C GLN A 201 -3.84 13.62 4.82
N ALA A 202 -2.94 12.70 5.20
CA ALA A 202 -3.12 11.28 4.94
C ALA A 202 -4.32 10.68 5.69
N VAL A 203 -4.54 11.09 6.94
CA VAL A 203 -5.72 10.67 7.72
C VAL A 203 -7.01 11.21 7.12
N LEU A 204 -7.04 12.48 6.70
CA LEU A 204 -8.21 13.02 6.00
C LEU A 204 -8.46 12.29 4.67
N CYS A 205 -7.41 12.06 3.89
CA CYS A 205 -7.46 11.32 2.64
C CYS A 205 -8.05 9.92 2.82
N ALA A 206 -7.63 9.20 3.87
CA ALA A 206 -8.14 7.88 4.19
C ALA A 206 -9.64 7.88 4.54
N ASN A 207 -10.15 8.90 5.24
CA ASN A 207 -11.58 9.03 5.54
C ASN A 207 -12.40 9.53 4.33
N GLY A 208 -11.79 10.33 3.45
CA GLY A 208 -12.31 10.63 2.12
C GLY A 208 -12.49 9.36 1.29
N MET A 209 -11.45 8.53 1.25
CA MET A 209 -11.46 7.23 0.59
C MET A 209 -12.57 6.31 1.13
N GLN A 210 -12.76 6.25 2.45
CA GLN A 210 -13.87 5.48 3.04
C GLN A 210 -15.23 6.00 2.57
N SER A 211 -15.44 7.32 2.58
CA SER A 211 -16.73 7.91 2.19
C SER A 211 -17.06 7.65 0.73
N SER A 212 -16.06 7.82 -0.15
CA SER A 212 -16.21 7.51 -1.57
C SER A 212 -16.36 6.01 -1.83
N PHE A 213 -15.71 5.16 -1.06
CA PHE A 213 -15.87 3.70 -1.13
C PHE A 213 -17.33 3.29 -0.84
N ASP A 214 -17.91 3.79 0.25
CA ASP A 214 -19.30 3.51 0.62
C ASP A 214 -20.26 4.03 -0.45
N LEU A 215 -20.03 5.24 -0.98
CA LEU A 215 -20.82 5.82 -2.06
C LEU A 215 -20.75 4.97 -3.35
N CYS A 216 -19.57 4.43 -3.69
CA CYS A 216 -19.41 3.55 -4.84
C CYS A 216 -20.20 2.26 -4.68
N LEU A 217 -20.21 1.65 -3.50
CA LEU A 217 -20.98 0.44 -3.23
C LEU A 217 -22.48 0.69 -3.37
N ASP A 218 -22.97 1.80 -2.82
CA ASP A 218 -24.36 2.22 -2.93
C ASP A 218 -24.76 2.50 -4.38
N ALA A 219 -23.95 3.26 -5.12
CA ALA A 219 -24.20 3.60 -6.52
C ALA A 219 -24.20 2.37 -7.44
N MET A 220 -23.39 1.36 -7.11
CA MET A 220 -23.34 0.09 -7.82
C MET A 220 -24.42 -0.90 -7.35
N ALA A 221 -25.21 -0.56 -6.32
CA ALA A 221 -26.14 -1.44 -5.63
C ALA A 221 -25.49 -2.79 -5.26
N SER A 222 -24.25 -2.74 -4.79
CA SER A 222 -23.46 -3.92 -4.47
C SER A 222 -23.61 -4.28 -2.99
N ASP A 223 -23.95 -5.54 -2.73
CA ASP A 223 -23.97 -6.16 -1.40
C ASP A 223 -22.63 -6.85 -1.08
N ALA A 224 -21.56 -6.47 -1.76
CA ALA A 224 -20.25 -7.09 -1.59
C ALA A 224 -19.76 -6.90 -0.14
N ALA A 225 -19.46 -8.02 0.52
CA ALA A 225 -18.87 -8.03 1.85
C ALA A 225 -17.37 -7.71 1.78
N ILE A 226 -17.05 -6.48 1.35
CA ILE A 226 -15.70 -5.95 1.22
C ILE A 226 -15.53 -4.71 2.09
N GLY A 227 -14.31 -4.49 2.58
CA GLY A 227 -13.96 -3.35 3.43
C GLY A 227 -12.78 -2.57 2.89
N LEU A 228 -12.37 -1.53 3.62
CA LEU A 228 -11.21 -0.72 3.27
C LEU A 228 -10.23 -0.68 4.44
N ALA A 229 -9.05 -1.25 4.25
CA ALA A 229 -7.97 -1.27 5.23
C ALA A 229 -6.88 -0.29 4.80
N ILE A 230 -6.61 0.73 5.63
CA ILE A 230 -5.65 1.79 5.30
C ILE A 230 -4.50 1.86 6.31
N GLY A 231 -3.29 1.66 5.83
CA GLY A 231 -2.05 1.85 6.59
C GLY A 231 -1.33 3.12 6.15
N VAL A 232 -0.90 3.92 7.12
CA VAL A 232 -0.14 5.15 6.87
C VAL A 232 1.15 5.15 7.67
N GLU A 233 2.28 5.50 7.05
CA GLU A 233 3.55 5.72 7.74
C GLU A 233 4.25 6.95 7.17
N TYR A 234 5.02 7.65 8.01
CA TYR A 234 5.77 8.84 7.61
C TYR A 234 7.27 8.60 7.56
N GLY A 235 7.93 9.14 6.54
CA GLY A 235 9.38 9.17 6.49
C GLY A 235 9.96 9.70 5.19
N PRO A 236 11.30 9.83 5.13
CA PRO A 236 11.98 10.25 3.92
C PRO A 236 11.81 9.21 2.82
N THR A 237 11.13 9.60 1.75
CA THR A 237 10.68 8.66 0.71
C THR A 237 11.17 9.13 -0.65
N PRO A 238 12.03 8.35 -1.33
CA PRO A 238 12.42 8.65 -2.70
C PRO A 238 11.34 8.17 -3.69
N MET A 239 11.13 8.91 -4.77
CA MET A 239 10.40 8.44 -5.95
C MET A 239 11.28 8.52 -7.19
N THR A 240 11.27 7.47 -8.00
CA THR A 240 12.06 7.38 -9.23
C THR A 240 11.46 6.35 -10.21
N ARG A 241 12.15 6.10 -11.33
CA ARG A 241 11.90 4.95 -12.20
C ARG A 241 13.16 4.09 -12.26
N LEU A 242 12.99 2.76 -12.16
CA LEU A 242 14.06 1.77 -12.21
C LEU A 242 13.83 0.79 -13.36
N GLY A 243 14.89 0.12 -13.82
CA GLY A 243 14.86 -0.79 -14.97
C GLY A 243 15.39 -0.13 -16.24
N TYR A 244 15.21 -0.80 -17.38
CA TYR A 244 15.74 -0.34 -18.66
C TYR A 244 15.13 1.00 -19.10
N ARG A 245 15.94 1.83 -19.75
CA ARG A 245 15.49 3.15 -20.24
C ARG A 245 14.30 3.00 -21.18
N GLY A 246 13.39 3.96 -21.12
CA GLY A 246 12.18 3.98 -21.96
C GLY A 246 10.98 3.29 -21.30
N HIS A 247 10.25 2.49 -22.08
CA HIS A 247 8.97 1.90 -21.67
C HIS A 247 9.10 0.73 -20.68
N GLU A 248 10.29 0.17 -20.53
CA GLU A 248 10.56 -0.97 -19.64
C GLU A 248 10.87 -0.55 -18.19
N SER A 249 11.08 0.74 -17.93
CA SER A 249 11.32 1.21 -16.56
C SER A 249 10.01 1.34 -15.77
N VAL A 250 10.05 0.85 -14.54
CA VAL A 250 8.93 0.79 -13.60
C VAL A 250 9.01 1.90 -12.56
N ARG A 251 7.86 2.39 -12.14
CA ARG A 251 7.73 3.36 -11.04
C ARG A 251 8.23 2.72 -9.75
N CYS A 252 9.09 3.42 -9.02
CA CYS A 252 9.64 2.94 -7.75
C CYS A 252 9.51 4.01 -6.68
N VAL A 253 8.82 3.65 -5.59
CA VAL A 253 8.72 4.43 -4.36
C VAL A 253 8.95 3.48 -3.19
N ALA A 254 10.21 3.41 -2.76
CA ALA A 254 10.67 2.44 -1.78
C ALA A 254 11.41 3.14 -0.63
N SER A 255 10.87 3.00 0.58
CA SER A 255 11.46 3.52 1.80
C SER A 255 11.02 2.65 2.99
N ARG A 256 11.61 2.92 4.17
CA ARG A 256 11.10 2.34 5.42
C ARG A 256 9.64 2.72 5.66
N ALA A 257 9.24 3.94 5.27
CA ALA A 257 7.86 4.38 5.39
C ALA A 257 6.93 3.58 4.47
N THR A 258 7.33 3.34 3.21
CA THR A 258 6.56 2.48 2.29
C THR A 258 6.31 1.09 2.88
N ILE A 259 7.38 0.42 3.33
CA ILE A 259 7.29 -0.96 3.86
C ILE A 259 6.43 -1.01 5.13
N ASN A 260 6.61 -0.05 6.02
CA ASN A 260 5.86 -0.01 7.27
C ASN A 260 4.40 0.39 7.07
N ALA A 261 4.07 1.24 6.09
CA ALA A 261 2.69 1.55 5.74
C ALA A 261 1.94 0.29 5.25
N GLU A 262 2.58 -0.50 4.37
CA GLU A 262 2.05 -1.78 3.91
C GLU A 262 1.84 -2.76 5.07
N ARG A 263 2.85 -2.96 5.93
CA ARG A 263 2.73 -3.84 7.12
C ARG A 263 1.64 -3.37 8.09
N THR A 264 1.51 -2.06 8.24
CA THR A 264 0.49 -1.45 9.09
C THR A 264 -0.90 -1.73 8.53
N GLN A 265 -1.08 -1.58 7.21
CA GLN A 265 -2.32 -1.93 6.51
C GLN A 265 -2.65 -3.42 6.68
N GLN A 266 -1.69 -4.32 6.42
CA GLN A 266 -1.88 -5.76 6.52
C GLN A 266 -2.25 -6.25 7.94
N SER A 267 -2.00 -5.43 8.97
CA SER A 267 -2.39 -5.73 10.36
C SER A 267 -3.84 -5.39 10.70
N ILE A 268 -4.58 -4.80 9.76
CA ILE A 268 -5.98 -4.41 9.90
C ILE A 268 -6.85 -5.54 9.35
N GLU A 269 -7.79 -6.03 10.16
CA GLU A 269 -8.82 -6.97 9.72
C GLU A 269 -10.10 -6.18 9.41
N GLY A 270 -10.76 -6.46 8.27
CA GLY A 270 -11.96 -5.74 7.87
C GLY A 270 -11.65 -4.30 7.41
N SER A 271 -12.48 -3.36 7.86
CA SER A 271 -12.30 -1.93 7.58
C SER A 271 -11.63 -1.20 8.75
N GLY A 272 -10.68 -0.34 8.44
CA GLY A 272 -10.01 0.46 9.46
C GLY A 272 -8.80 1.24 8.97
N ILE A 273 -8.23 2.01 9.89
CA ILE A 273 -7.02 2.80 9.66
C ILE A 273 -6.03 2.63 10.81
N ARG A 274 -4.74 2.54 10.47
CA ARG A 274 -3.66 2.57 11.45
C ARG A 274 -2.49 3.42 10.98
N LEU A 275 -1.83 4.04 11.96
CA LEU A 275 -0.56 4.74 11.76
C LEU A 275 0.61 3.85 12.17
N GLY A 276 1.66 3.86 11.36
CA GLY A 276 2.96 3.32 11.71
C GLY A 276 3.62 4.13 12.84
N ALA A 277 4.71 3.61 13.38
CA ALA A 277 5.32 4.14 14.60
C ALA A 277 5.79 5.60 14.44
N VAL A 278 6.37 5.96 13.28
CA VAL A 278 6.86 7.32 13.05
C VAL A 278 5.69 8.28 12.80
N ALA A 279 4.71 7.88 12.00
CA ALA A 279 3.48 8.63 11.77
C ALA A 279 2.76 8.92 13.09
N GLN A 280 2.64 7.93 13.97
CA GLN A 280 2.03 8.09 15.30
C GLN A 280 2.80 9.09 16.18
N GLN A 281 4.14 9.14 16.07
CA GLN A 281 4.97 10.07 16.84
C GLN A 281 4.85 11.51 16.34
N VAL A 282 4.83 11.72 15.02
CA VAL A 282 4.75 13.06 14.42
C VAL A 282 3.32 13.60 14.34
N ALA A 283 2.31 12.73 14.43
CA ALA A 283 0.90 13.14 14.40
C ALA A 283 0.56 14.13 15.53
N ASP A 284 -0.26 15.12 15.19
CA ASP A 284 -0.82 16.04 16.18
C ASP A 284 -1.78 15.32 17.15
N ALA A 285 -2.14 15.99 18.25
CA ALA A 285 -2.99 15.40 19.28
C ALA A 285 -4.40 15.04 18.78
N ALA A 286 -4.95 15.78 17.81
CA ALA A 286 -6.28 15.53 17.26
C ALA A 286 -6.26 14.28 16.37
N VAL A 287 -5.27 14.16 15.49
CA VAL A 287 -5.06 12.96 14.65
C VAL A 287 -4.90 11.72 15.52
N ARG A 288 -4.06 11.76 16.56
CA ARG A 288 -3.87 10.62 17.46
C ARG A 288 -5.16 10.20 18.17
N ARG A 289 -6.03 11.15 18.53
CA ARG A 289 -7.32 10.87 19.16
C ARG A 289 -8.27 10.15 18.21
N ILE A 290 -8.35 10.59 16.96
CA ILE A 290 -9.21 9.98 15.93
C ILE A 290 -8.74 8.55 15.63
N ILE A 291 -7.43 8.39 15.39
CA ILE A 291 -6.82 7.10 15.06
C ILE A 291 -6.89 6.10 16.20
N ALA A 292 -6.98 6.53 17.46
CA ALA A 292 -7.06 5.62 18.61
C ALA A 292 -8.23 4.63 18.53
N THR A 293 -9.29 4.96 17.78
CA THR A 293 -10.42 4.05 17.54
C THR A 293 -10.09 2.94 16.54
N GLY A 294 -9.08 3.14 15.69
CA GLY A 294 -8.71 2.28 14.57
C GLY A 294 -9.75 2.23 13.44
N ARG A 295 -10.84 2.99 13.54
CA ARG A 295 -11.96 2.96 12.59
C ARG A 295 -11.84 4.09 11.58
N LEU A 296 -12.15 3.78 10.33
CA LEU A 296 -12.48 4.81 9.35
C LEU A 296 -13.87 5.40 9.68
N MET A 297 -14.06 6.66 9.33
CA MET A 297 -15.31 7.40 9.50
C MET A 297 -15.61 8.22 8.24
N SER A 298 -16.78 8.87 8.20
CA SER A 298 -17.09 9.78 7.10
C SER A 298 -16.11 10.95 7.07
N PHE A 299 -15.85 11.47 5.87
CA PHE A 299 -14.97 12.59 5.65
C PHE A 299 -15.41 13.81 6.43
N ASP A 300 -16.71 14.14 6.41
CA ASP A 300 -17.26 15.28 7.16
C ASP A 300 -16.96 15.15 8.66
N THR A 301 -17.17 13.96 9.24
CA THR A 301 -16.88 13.71 10.66
C THR A 301 -15.38 13.88 10.96
N ALA A 302 -14.51 13.33 10.11
CA ALA A 302 -13.07 13.46 10.28
C ALA A 302 -12.61 14.92 10.14
N SER A 303 -13.15 15.63 9.15
CA SER A 303 -12.87 17.05 8.87
C SER A 303 -13.29 17.94 10.03
N ASP A 304 -14.49 17.74 10.57
CA ASP A 304 -15.00 18.49 11.73
C ASP A 304 -14.15 18.25 12.98
N LEU A 305 -13.82 16.99 13.28
CA LEU A 305 -13.01 16.63 14.45
C LEU A 305 -11.57 17.16 14.36
N LEU A 306 -11.02 17.26 13.16
CA LEU A 306 -9.71 17.83 12.93
C LEU A 306 -9.76 19.36 12.88
N GLY A 307 -10.80 19.96 12.29
CA GLY A 307 -10.99 21.40 12.15
C GLY A 307 -11.44 22.12 13.43
N ALA A 308 -12.00 21.41 14.40
CA ALA A 308 -12.40 21.99 15.68
C ALA A 308 -11.19 22.59 16.43
N PRO A 309 -11.30 23.82 16.97
CA PRO A 309 -10.22 24.43 17.73
C PRO A 309 -9.86 23.52 18.91
N GLN A 310 -8.57 23.20 19.04
CA GLN A 310 -8.09 22.40 20.16
C GLN A 310 -8.44 23.11 21.45
N SER A 311 -9.29 22.50 22.28
CA SER A 311 -9.45 22.95 23.67
C SER A 311 -8.07 22.98 24.32
N PRO A 312 -7.69 24.05 25.02
CA PRO A 312 -6.36 24.17 25.60
C PRO A 312 -6.09 22.93 26.45
N ALA A 313 -4.98 22.25 26.15
CA ALA A 313 -4.56 21.10 26.90
C ALA A 313 -4.41 21.52 28.37
N VAL A 314 -5.28 21.01 29.24
CA VAL A 314 -5.12 21.16 30.68
C VAL A 314 -3.87 20.37 31.05
N GLN A 315 -2.73 21.06 31.16
CA GLN A 315 -1.59 20.55 31.89
C GLN A 315 -2.05 20.40 33.34
N ILE A 316 -2.36 19.16 33.74
CA ILE A 316 -2.50 18.85 35.16
C ILE A 316 -1.09 18.98 35.74
N MET A 317 -0.73 20.19 36.15
CA MET A 317 0.36 20.39 37.08
C MET A 317 -0.03 19.59 38.33
N ARG A 318 0.76 18.58 38.68
CA ARG A 318 0.67 17.94 39.98
C ARG A 318 0.90 19.04 41.03
N SER A 319 -0.18 19.60 41.56
CA SER A 319 -0.14 20.36 42.80
C SER A 319 0.20 19.37 43.91
N GLU A 320 1.24 19.68 44.68
CA GLU A 320 1.56 18.94 45.89
C GLU A 320 0.33 18.92 46.82
N PRO A 321 0.01 17.78 47.45
CA PRO A 321 -1.14 17.70 48.33
C PRO A 321 -0.84 18.42 49.65
N THR A 322 -1.12 19.72 49.72
CA THR A 322 -1.16 20.47 50.97
C THR A 322 -2.56 20.38 51.58
N ALA A 323 -2.90 19.17 52.06
CA ALA A 323 -4.00 18.97 53.00
C ALA A 323 -3.74 17.70 53.82
N ARG A 324 -2.97 17.80 54.90
CA ARG A 324 -2.97 16.78 55.96
C ARG A 324 -4.05 17.17 56.99
N SER A 325 -5.14 16.41 57.02
CA SER A 325 -6.30 16.62 57.90
C SER A 325 -6.08 16.20 59.36
N HIS A 326 -4.84 15.99 59.80
CA HIS A 326 -4.53 15.38 61.08
C HIS A 326 -3.20 15.89 61.64
N THR A 327 -3.20 17.15 62.06
CA THR A 327 -2.29 17.63 63.10
C THR A 327 -3.11 18.26 64.21
N ALA A 328 -3.05 17.62 65.38
CA ALA A 328 -3.83 17.93 66.55
C ALA A 328 -3.49 19.32 67.15
N ARG A 329 -4.50 19.95 67.75
CA ARG A 329 -4.44 21.24 68.48
C ARG A 329 -3.38 21.24 69.60
N PRO A 330 -2.80 22.41 69.94
CA PRO A 330 -1.77 22.53 70.96
C PRO A 330 -2.37 22.39 72.37
N LYS A 331 -1.65 21.70 73.26
CA LYS A 331 -1.88 21.79 74.70
C LYS A 331 -1.26 23.11 75.22
N ARG A 332 -1.98 23.73 76.16
CA ARG A 332 -1.60 24.96 76.89
C ARG A 332 -0.25 24.82 77.57
#